data_AF-A0A1G3RVE1-F1
#
_entry.id   AF-A0A1G3RVE1-F1
#
_cell.length_a   1.000
_cell.length_b   1.000
_cell.length_c   1.000
_cell.angle_alpha   90.00
_cell.angle_beta   90.00
_cell.angle_gamma   90.00
#
_symmetry.space_group_name_H-M   'P 1'
#
loop_
_entity.id
_entity.type
_entity.pdbx_description
1 polymer ?
#
loop_
_entity_poly.entity_id
_entity_poly.type
_entity_poly.pdbx_seq_one_letter_code
_entity_poly.pdbx_strand_id
1 'polypeptide(L)'
;MVELAERFPNESGLRERVLNQAAREALLVQASDWPFLLRAGKSGSFARKQIEDAVTNFCRIYEMLCANTVGTEWLTHLEKRNNIFPNINYRVFRRKR
;
A
#
# COMPACT_ATOMS: atom_id res chain seq x y z
N MET A 1 8.63 0.79 0.26
CA MET A 1 8.25 -0.35 -0.60
C MET A 1 9.46 -1.08 -1.17
N VAL A 2 10.43 -0.39 -1.80
CA VAL A 2 11.67 -1.04 -2.29
C VAL A 2 12.40 -1.80 -1.18
N GLU A 3 12.62 -1.15 -0.03
CA GLU A 3 13.22 -1.79 1.15
C GLU A 3 12.43 -3.03 1.59
N LEU A 4 11.10 -2.94 1.77
CA LEU A 4 10.25 -4.09 2.11
C LEU A 4 10.41 -5.25 1.11
N ALA A 5 10.46 -4.96 -0.19
CA ALA A 5 10.62 -5.99 -1.22
C ALA A 5 12.02 -6.63 -1.21
N GLU A 6 13.04 -5.91 -0.77
CA GLU A 6 14.40 -6.42 -0.58
C GLU A 6 14.55 -7.21 0.72
N ARG A 7 13.93 -6.73 1.81
CA ARG A 7 13.94 -7.36 3.14
C ARG A 7 13.15 -8.67 3.16
N PHE A 8 12.06 -8.73 2.40
CA PHE A 8 11.16 -9.87 2.32
C PHE A 8 11.07 -10.39 0.89
N PRO A 9 12.13 -11.03 0.32
CA PRO A 9 12.17 -11.33 -1.11
C PRO A 9 11.25 -12.49 -1.53
N ASN A 10 11.00 -13.43 -0.62
CA ASN A 10 10.38 -14.73 -0.90
C ASN A 10 9.28 -15.09 0.12
N GLU A 11 8.55 -14.09 0.63
CA GLU A 11 7.42 -14.35 1.52
C GLU A 11 6.24 -14.99 0.79
N SER A 12 5.46 -15.81 1.50
CA SER A 12 4.27 -16.50 0.98
C SER A 12 3.09 -16.38 1.95
N GLY A 13 1.91 -16.77 1.49
CA GLY A 13 0.70 -16.82 2.32
C GLY A 13 0.29 -15.46 2.85
N LEU A 14 0.15 -15.33 4.18
CA LEU A 14 -0.36 -14.11 4.80
C LEU A 14 0.60 -12.92 4.64
N ARG A 15 1.92 -13.12 4.78
CA ARG A 15 2.90 -12.04 4.62
C ARG A 15 2.95 -11.52 3.20
N GLU A 16 2.83 -12.41 2.21
CA GLU A 16 2.72 -12.02 0.81
C GLU A 16 1.48 -11.14 0.56
N ARG A 17 0.33 -11.49 1.14
CA ARG A 17 -0.88 -10.65 1.06
C ARG A 17 -0.67 -9.27 1.65
N VAL A 18 -0.05 -9.18 2.83
CA VAL A 18 0.27 -7.91 3.48
C VAL A 18 1.20 -7.05 2.61
N LEU A 19 2.25 -7.66 2.05
CA LEU A 19 3.20 -6.97 1.18
C LEU A 19 2.54 -6.53 -0.15
N ASN A 20 1.64 -7.33 -0.70
CA ASN A 20 0.83 -6.96 -1.85
C ASN A 20 -0.10 -5.78 -1.53
N GLN A 21 -0.71 -5.75 -0.35
CA GLN A 21 -1.50 -4.58 0.07
C GLN A 21 -0.62 -3.34 0.24
N ALA A 22 0.57 -3.47 0.82
CA ALA A 22 1.53 -2.37 0.93
C ALA A 22 1.90 -1.80 -0.45
N ALA A 23 2.07 -2.66 -1.44
CA ALA A 23 2.31 -2.26 -2.82
C ALA A 23 1.12 -1.47 -3.41
N ARG A 24 -0.13 -1.89 -3.14
CA ARG A 24 -1.33 -1.14 -3.56
C ARG A 24 -1.41 0.24 -2.93
N GLU A 25 -1.20 0.34 -1.61
CA GLU A 25 -1.19 1.64 -0.91
C GLU A 25 -0.08 2.56 -1.46
N ALA A 26 1.12 2.02 -1.72
CA ALA A 26 2.22 2.80 -2.28
C ALA A 26 1.89 3.36 -3.68
N LEU A 27 1.27 2.55 -4.54
CA LEU A 27 0.81 3.01 -5.86
C LEU A 27 -0.33 4.03 -5.76
N LEU A 28 -1.24 3.83 -4.81
CA LEU A 28 -2.34 4.75 -4.57
C LEU A 28 -1.81 6.14 -4.21
N VAL A 29 -0.83 6.24 -3.31
CA VAL A 29 -0.19 7.51 -2.94
C VAL A 29 0.50 8.18 -4.14
N GLN A 30 1.07 7.41 -5.06
CA GLN A 30 1.82 7.92 -6.22
C GLN A 30 0.94 8.37 -7.39
N ALA A 31 -0.39 8.18 -7.33
CA ALA A 31 -1.27 8.56 -8.42
C ALA A 31 -1.25 10.08 -8.66
N SER A 32 -1.04 10.47 -9.92
CA SER A 32 -0.94 11.88 -10.34
C SER A 32 -2.26 12.65 -10.25
N ASP A 33 -3.38 11.93 -10.13
CA ASP A 33 -4.71 12.53 -9.97
C ASP A 33 -4.84 13.34 -8.69
N TRP A 34 -4.17 12.94 -7.59
CA TRP A 34 -4.32 13.66 -6.32
C TRP A 34 -3.77 15.08 -6.36
N PRO A 35 -2.51 15.32 -6.80
CA PRO A 35 -2.02 16.68 -6.95
C PRO A 35 -2.83 17.50 -7.96
N PHE A 36 -3.35 16.86 -9.02
CA PHE A 36 -4.20 17.53 -10.01
C PHE A 36 -5.53 18.00 -9.40
N LEU A 37 -6.24 17.13 -8.68
CA LEU A 37 -7.49 17.47 -7.98
C LEU A 37 -7.28 18.57 -6.93
N LEU A 38 -6.19 18.47 -6.15
CA LEU A 38 -5.80 19.48 -5.18
C LEU A 38 -5.56 20.84 -5.85
N ARG A 39 -4.80 20.88 -6.96
CA ARG A 39 -4.51 22.11 -7.71
C ARG A 39 -5.75 22.70 -8.38
N ALA A 40 -6.62 21.85 -8.93
CA ALA A 40 -7.83 22.28 -9.63
C ALA A 40 -8.92 22.82 -8.69
N GLY A 41 -8.73 22.70 -7.36
CA GLY A 41 -9.74 23.08 -6.36
C GLY A 41 -11.00 22.20 -6.38
N LYS A 42 -11.00 21.10 -7.13
CA LYS A 42 -12.12 20.16 -7.23
C LYS A 42 -11.86 18.99 -6.30
N SER A 43 -12.79 18.71 -5.39
CA SER A 43 -12.71 17.56 -4.49
C SER A 43 -11.38 17.50 -3.70
N GLY A 44 -10.79 18.64 -3.36
CA GLY A 44 -9.48 18.69 -2.71
C GLY A 44 -9.46 18.03 -1.32
N SER A 45 -10.56 18.12 -0.57
CA SER A 45 -10.71 17.40 0.71
C SER A 45 -10.72 15.88 0.52
N PHE A 46 -11.36 15.38 -0.54
CA PHE A 46 -11.36 13.97 -0.90
C PHE A 46 -9.95 13.51 -1.30
N ALA A 47 -9.28 14.24 -2.20
CA ALA A 47 -7.92 13.90 -2.62
C ALA A 47 -6.94 13.87 -1.44
N ARG A 48 -7.02 14.87 -0.53
CA ARG A 48 -6.21 14.90 0.69
C ARG A 48 -6.48 13.66 1.56
N LYS A 49 -7.75 13.35 1.82
CA LYS A 49 -8.12 12.19 2.64
C LYS A 49 -7.61 10.87 2.04
N GLN A 50 -7.67 10.73 0.71
CA GLN A 50 -7.17 9.53 0.04
C GLN A 50 -5.66 9.35 0.20
N ILE A 51 -4.88 10.44 0.12
CA ILE A 51 -3.43 10.39 0.37
C ILE A 51 -3.16 10.06 1.84
N GLU A 52 -3.80 10.75 2.78
CA GLU A 52 -3.60 10.56 4.22
C GLU A 52 -3.95 9.13 4.67
N ASP A 53 -5.10 8.61 4.21
CA ASP A 53 -5.52 7.23 4.48
C ASP A 53 -4.50 6.24 3.93
N ALA A 54 -4.06 6.40 2.68
CA ALA A 54 -3.14 5.47 2.03
C ALA A 54 -1.74 5.47 2.69
N VAL A 55 -1.21 6.65 3.05
CA VAL A 55 0.05 6.76 3.81
C VAL A 55 -0.08 6.10 5.17
N THR A 56 -1.18 6.35 5.89
CA THR A 56 -1.43 5.76 7.21
C THR A 56 -1.52 4.23 7.13
N ASN A 57 -2.23 3.70 6.15
CA ASN A 57 -2.33 2.26 5.92
C ASN A 57 -0.97 1.63 5.60
N PHE A 58 -0.18 2.29 4.75
CA PHE A 58 1.16 1.83 4.41
C PHE A 58 2.08 1.79 5.64
N CYS A 59 2.10 2.86 6.45
CA CYS A 59 2.88 2.92 7.68
C CYS A 59 2.47 1.83 8.67
N ARG A 60 1.17 1.61 8.84
CA ARG A 60 0.65 0.53 9.69
C ARG A 60 1.10 -0.85 9.22
N ILE A 61 1.06 -1.11 7.91
CA ILE A 61 1.59 -2.37 7.34
C ILE A 61 3.09 -2.51 7.65
N TYR A 62 3.87 -1.44 7.46
CA TYR A 62 5.29 -1.43 7.72
C TYR A 62 5.61 -1.78 9.18
N GLU A 63 4.91 -1.16 10.13
CA GLU A 63 5.04 -1.43 11.57
C GLU A 63 4.68 -2.87 11.91
N MET A 64 3.55 -3.36 11.37
CA MET A 64 3.09 -4.74 11.54
C MET A 64 4.11 -5.77 11.04
N LEU A 65 4.70 -5.54 9.86
CA LEU A 65 5.76 -6.39 9.31
C LEU A 65 7.03 -6.35 10.16
N CYS A 66 7.40 -5.18 10.69
CA CYS A 66 8.56 -5.04 11.58
C CYS A 66 8.36 -5.71 12.93
N ALA A 67 7.16 -5.61 13.51
CA ALA A 67 6.79 -6.22 14.79
C ALA A 67 6.45 -7.72 14.66
N ASN A 68 6.43 -8.26 13.44
CA ASN A 68 6.01 -9.63 13.15
C ASN A 68 4.57 -9.94 13.64
N THR A 69 3.70 -8.94 13.64
CA THR A 69 2.29 -9.06 14.03
C THR A 69 1.42 -8.82 12.81
N VAL A 70 0.59 -9.81 12.42
CA VAL A 70 -0.32 -9.65 11.27
C VAL A 70 -1.77 -9.78 11.71
N GLY A 71 -2.46 -8.65 11.82
CA GLY A 71 -3.91 -8.58 12.01
C GLY A 71 -4.65 -8.91 10.72
N THR A 72 -5.24 -10.10 10.67
CA THR A 72 -5.94 -10.65 9.49
C THR A 72 -7.25 -9.94 9.16
N GLU A 73 -8.00 -9.51 10.18
CA GLU A 73 -9.29 -8.83 10.00
C GLU A 73 -9.14 -7.45 9.38
N TRP A 74 -8.22 -6.65 9.93
CA TRP A 74 -7.93 -5.31 9.41
C TRP A 74 -7.41 -5.37 7.97
N LEU A 75 -6.50 -6.31 7.67
CA LEU A 75 -6.00 -6.53 6.32
C LEU A 75 -7.13 -6.87 5.34
N THR A 76 -8.04 -7.76 5.73
CA THR A 76 -9.17 -8.18 4.86
C THR A 76 -10.11 -7.02 4.55
N HIS A 77 -10.37 -6.14 5.52
CA HIS A 77 -11.15 -4.92 5.28
C HIS A 77 -10.42 -3.95 4.36
N LEU A 78 -9.12 -3.80 4.54
CA LEU A 78 -8.29 -2.93 3.70
C LEU A 78 -8.23 -3.45 2.25
N GLU A 79 -8.02 -4.76 2.05
CA GLU A 79 -8.03 -5.40 0.73
C GLU A 79 -9.37 -5.22 0.01
N LYS A 80 -10.50 -5.27 0.74
CA LYS A 80 -11.83 -5.00 0.16
C LYS A 80 -11.99 -3.55 -0.28
N ARG A 81 -11.47 -2.60 0.50
CA ARG A 81 -11.56 -1.16 0.20
C ARG A 81 -10.61 -0.76 -0.94
N ASN A 82 -9.38 -1.22 -0.90
CA ASN A 82 -8.28 -0.80 -1.78
C ASN A 82 -7.78 -1.99 -2.62
N ASN A 83 -8.60 -2.43 -3.57
CA ASN A 83 -8.31 -3.56 -4.46
C ASN A 83 -7.85 -3.12 -5.86
N ILE A 84 -7.15 -2.00 -5.97
CA ILE A 84 -6.54 -1.59 -7.24
C ILE A 84 -5.42 -2.60 -7.56
N PHE A 85 -5.57 -3.37 -8.63
CA PHE A 85 -4.70 -4.52 -8.99
C PHE A 85 -4.81 -5.72 -8.02
N PRO A 86 -5.84 -6.58 -8.21
CA PRO A 86 -6.04 -7.78 -7.38
C PRO A 86 -4.84 -8.74 -7.42
N ASN A 87 -4.19 -8.87 -8.59
CA ASN A 87 -3.09 -9.81 -8.83
C ASN A 87 -1.70 -9.16 -8.72
N ILE A 88 -1.58 -8.04 -8.01
CA ILE A 88 -0.28 -7.38 -7.83
C ILE A 88 0.72 -8.31 -7.15
N ASN A 89 1.97 -8.23 -7.58
CA ASN A 89 3.08 -8.90 -6.92
C ASN A 89 4.07 -7.84 -6.41
N TYR A 90 4.18 -7.68 -5.10
CA TYR A 90 5.06 -6.68 -4.48
C TYR A 90 6.54 -6.82 -4.90
N ARG A 91 6.95 -7.99 -5.41
CA ARG A 91 8.31 -8.24 -5.89
C ARG A 91 8.70 -7.39 -7.10
N VAL A 92 7.75 -6.74 -7.78
CA VAL A 92 8.08 -5.78 -8.85
C VAL A 92 8.93 -4.62 -8.35
N PHE A 93 8.85 -4.29 -7.04
CA PHE A 93 9.63 -3.22 -6.41
C PHE A 93 11.07 -3.63 -6.09
N ARG A 94 11.46 -4.89 -6.32
CA ARG A 94 12.84 -5.32 -6.16
C ARG A 94 13.71 -4.67 -7.23
N ARG A 95 14.88 -4.18 -6.83
CA ARG A 95 15.88 -3.72 -7.78
C ARG A 95 16.32 -4.88 -8.67
N LYS A 96 16.31 -4.67 -9.99
CA LYS A 96 16.94 -5.60 -10.93
C LYS A 96 18.45 -5.55 -10.69
N ARG A 97 19.04 -6.71 -10.44
CA ARG A 97 20.50 -6.88 -10.38
C ARG A 97 21.02 -7.15 -11.78
#